data_AF-A4RW80-F1
#
_entry.id   AF-A4RW80-F1
#
_cell.length_a   1.000
_cell.length_b   1.000
_cell.length_c   1.000
_cell.angle_alpha   90.00
_cell.angle_beta   90.00
_cell.angle_gamma   90.00
#
_symmetry.space_group_name_H-M   'P 1'
#
loop_
_entity.id
_entity.type
_entity.pdbx_description
1 polymer ?
#
loop_
_entity_poly.entity_id
_entity_poly.type
_entity_poly.pdbx_seq_one_letter_code
_entity_poly.pdbx_strand_id
1 'polypeptide(L)'
;SASRLQWSAAAYPWNGEYVYGMCSGAAHEMHVWDRASGELKCVLEGPAEAKGVVQLAAHPIRDVGIALGSNGNIYVWARKHKEDWSAFDPTFTTLVDNKEYVEKEDEFDAKPPVEK
;
A
#
# COMPACT_ATOMS: atom_id res chain seq x y z
N SER A 1 -16.40 -12.07 22.82
CA SER A 1 -17.29 -12.77 21.88
C SER A 1 -16.65 -12.67 20.51
N ALA A 2 -16.22 -13.78 19.90
CA ALA A 2 -15.68 -13.74 18.55
C ALA A 2 -16.82 -13.51 17.54
N SER A 3 -16.56 -12.70 16.52
CA SER A 3 -17.46 -12.53 15.36
C SER A 3 -17.82 -13.91 14.79
N ARG A 4 -19.11 -14.14 14.51
CA ARG A 4 -19.63 -15.39 13.92
C ARG A 4 -19.88 -15.27 12.42
N LEU A 5 -19.26 -14.29 11.77
CA LEU A 5 -19.40 -14.09 10.33
C LEU A 5 -18.72 -15.23 9.57
N GLN A 6 -19.33 -15.66 8.46
CA GLN A 6 -18.72 -16.64 7.57
C GLN A 6 -17.77 -15.95 6.58
N TRP A 7 -16.75 -16.67 6.12
CA TRP A 7 -15.86 -16.20 5.05
C TRP A 7 -16.48 -16.50 3.68
N SER A 8 -16.57 -15.50 2.79
CA SER A 8 -17.13 -15.65 1.44
C SER A 8 -16.07 -16.01 0.40
N ALA A 9 -14.89 -15.40 0.50
CA ALA A 9 -13.79 -15.60 -0.42
C ALA A 9 -12.45 -15.46 0.28
N ALA A 10 -11.45 -16.18 -0.22
CA ALA A 10 -10.07 -16.09 0.23
C ALA A 10 -9.12 -16.20 -0.96
N ALA A 11 -7.95 -15.58 -0.84
CA ALA A 11 -6.92 -15.61 -1.87
C ALA A 11 -5.51 -15.55 -1.25
N TYR A 12 -4.54 -16.10 -1.97
CA TYR A 12 -3.13 -15.97 -1.64
C TYR A 12 -2.47 -14.95 -2.57
N PRO A 13 -1.74 -13.95 -2.04
CA PRO A 13 -0.88 -13.10 -2.84
C PRO A 13 0.35 -13.86 -3.34
N TRP A 14 1.08 -13.21 -4.24
CA TRP A 14 2.19 -13.78 -5.00
C TRP A 14 3.30 -14.44 -4.16
N ASN A 15 3.61 -13.89 -2.99
CA ASN A 15 4.69 -14.39 -2.14
C ASN A 15 4.24 -15.52 -1.20
N GLY A 16 2.92 -15.77 -1.08
CA GLY A 16 2.36 -16.77 -0.18
C GLY A 16 2.64 -16.52 1.30
N GLU A 17 3.16 -15.34 1.68
CA GLU A 17 3.43 -14.99 3.08
C GLU A 17 2.16 -14.60 3.83
N TYR A 18 1.17 -14.09 3.10
CA TYR A 18 -0.09 -13.63 3.66
C TYR A 18 -1.27 -14.44 3.13
N VAL A 19 -2.39 -14.34 3.84
CA VAL A 19 -3.70 -14.82 3.39
C VAL A 19 -4.66 -13.65 3.41
N TYR A 20 -5.43 -13.49 2.34
CA TYR A 20 -6.51 -12.52 2.27
C TYR A 20 -7.85 -13.23 2.44
N GLY A 21 -8.75 -12.64 3.21
CA GLY A 21 -10.08 -13.18 3.43
C GLY A 21 -11.12 -12.08 3.56
N MET A 22 -12.31 -12.35 3.03
CA MET A 22 -13.43 -11.42 3.06
C MET A 22 -14.64 -12.08 3.72
N CYS A 23 -15.33 -11.31 4.56
CA CYS A 23 -16.53 -11.78 5.26
C CYS A 23 -17.76 -11.72 4.35
N SER A 24 -18.60 -12.75 4.49
CA SER A 24 -19.94 -12.79 3.90
C SER A 24 -20.90 -11.90 4.70
N GLY A 25 -21.60 -11.01 4.01
CA GLY A 25 -22.66 -10.17 4.59
C GLY A 25 -22.20 -8.98 5.43
N ALA A 26 -20.89 -8.74 5.53
CA ALA A 26 -20.33 -7.51 6.12
C ALA A 26 -20.04 -6.45 5.05
N ALA A 27 -19.55 -5.29 5.49
CA ALA A 27 -18.91 -4.32 4.60
C ALA A 27 -17.77 -4.99 3.82
N HIS A 28 -17.36 -4.38 2.71
CA HIS A 28 -16.24 -4.87 1.90
C HIS A 28 -14.92 -4.70 2.65
N GLU A 29 -14.66 -5.55 3.62
CA GLU A 29 -13.47 -5.55 4.45
C GLU A 29 -12.60 -6.76 4.10
N MET A 30 -11.37 -6.48 3.69
CA MET A 30 -10.38 -7.51 3.44
C MET A 30 -9.46 -7.63 4.65
N HIS A 31 -9.50 -8.80 5.27
CA HIS A 31 -8.64 -9.14 6.39
C HIS A 31 -7.36 -9.79 5.85
N VAL A 32 -6.22 -9.36 6.39
CA VAL A 32 -4.90 -9.83 5.96
C VAL A 32 -4.20 -10.47 7.15
N TRP A 33 -3.92 -11.76 7.03
CA TRP A 33 -3.17 -12.51 8.05
C TRP A 33 -1.80 -12.88 7.54
N ASP A 34 -0.85 -12.93 8.48
CA ASP A 34 0.40 -13.64 8.29
C ASP A 34 0.15 -15.15 8.29
N ARG A 35 0.60 -15.84 7.26
CA ARG A 35 0.36 -17.27 7.09
C ARG A 35 1.12 -18.12 8.11
N ALA A 36 2.32 -17.70 8.50
CA ALA A 36 3.20 -18.48 9.35
C ALA A 36 2.79 -18.39 10.83
N SER A 37 2.47 -17.19 11.31
CA SER A 37 2.07 -16.95 12.70
C SER A 37 0.55 -17.04 12.93
N GLY A 38 -0.26 -16.86 11.88
CA GLY A 38 -1.71 -16.73 11.99
C GLY A 38 -2.17 -15.39 12.55
N GLU A 39 -1.26 -14.42 12.71
CA GLU A 39 -1.56 -13.10 13.24
C GLU A 39 -2.31 -12.24 12.21
N LEU A 40 -3.38 -11.55 12.64
CA LEU A 40 -4.04 -10.54 11.82
C LEU A 40 -3.15 -9.30 11.74
N LYS A 41 -2.64 -9.00 10.53
CA LYS A 41 -1.74 -7.86 10.31
C LYS A 41 -2.50 -6.57 10.08
N CYS A 42 -3.56 -6.61 9.29
CA CYS A 42 -4.42 -5.46 9.06
C CYS A 42 -5.80 -5.86 8.53
N VAL A 43 -6.72 -4.89 8.59
CA VAL A 43 -8.02 -4.93 7.94
C VAL A 43 -8.07 -3.76 6.97
N LEU A 44 -8.32 -4.04 5.70
CA LEU A 44 -8.48 -3.04 4.66
C LEU A 44 -9.97 -2.80 4.44
N GLU A 45 -10.41 -1.62 4.80
CA GLU A 45 -11.80 -1.22 4.68
C GLU A 45 -12.13 -0.81 3.23
N GLY A 46 -13.35 -1.14 2.83
CA GLY A 46 -13.96 -0.72 1.58
C GLY A 46 -15.31 -0.06 1.86
N PRO A 47 -16.06 0.33 0.82
CA PRO A 47 -17.31 1.07 1.00
C PRO A 47 -18.35 0.28 1.81
N ALA A 48 -18.93 0.93 2.83
CA ALA A 48 -19.87 0.33 3.79
C ALA A 48 -21.22 -0.06 3.17
N GLU A 49 -21.61 0.58 2.07
CA GLU A 49 -22.86 0.32 1.35
C GLU A 49 -22.84 -1.01 0.56
N ALA A 50 -21.64 -1.58 0.38
CA ALA A 50 -21.46 -2.76 -0.44
C ALA A 50 -21.74 -4.03 0.39
N LYS A 51 -22.78 -4.75 0.01
CA LYS A 51 -23.21 -5.99 0.69
C LYS A 51 -22.70 -7.21 -0.05
N GLY A 52 -21.63 -7.78 0.47
CA GLY A 52 -21.15 -9.10 0.11
C GLY A 52 -20.25 -9.14 -1.14
N VAL A 53 -19.33 -10.09 -1.08
CA VAL A 53 -18.30 -10.34 -2.10
C VAL A 53 -18.57 -11.68 -2.75
N VAL A 54 -18.51 -11.72 -4.07
CA VAL A 54 -18.67 -12.92 -4.89
C VAL A 54 -17.34 -13.63 -5.07
N GLN A 55 -16.27 -12.87 -5.34
CA GLN A 55 -14.96 -13.41 -5.62
C GLN A 55 -13.86 -12.46 -5.16
N LEU A 56 -12.75 -13.04 -4.70
CA LEU A 56 -11.51 -12.35 -4.39
C LEU A 56 -10.38 -12.93 -5.25
N ALA A 57 -9.54 -12.06 -5.80
CA ALA A 57 -8.34 -12.43 -6.51
C ALA A 57 -7.18 -11.52 -6.07
N ALA A 58 -5.99 -12.09 -5.95
CA ALA A 58 -4.76 -11.33 -5.72
C ALA A 58 -3.93 -11.28 -7.00
N HIS A 59 -3.24 -10.18 -7.24
CA HIS A 59 -2.34 -10.07 -8.38
C HIS A 59 -1.12 -10.98 -8.21
N PRO A 60 -0.70 -11.74 -9.24
CA PRO A 60 0.30 -12.80 -9.11
C PRO A 60 1.75 -12.31 -8.95
N ILE A 61 1.99 -11.00 -9.01
CA ILE A 61 3.33 -10.39 -8.87
C ILE A 61 3.33 -9.03 -8.16
N ARG A 62 2.16 -8.49 -7.77
CA ARG A 62 2.04 -7.15 -7.17
C ARG A 62 1.20 -7.24 -5.92
N ASP A 63 1.43 -6.30 -5.00
CA ASP A 63 0.66 -6.17 -3.76
C ASP A 63 -0.68 -5.48 -4.04
N VAL A 64 -1.56 -6.20 -4.74
CA VAL A 64 -2.88 -5.75 -5.17
C VAL A 64 -3.90 -6.87 -4.92
N GLY A 65 -4.98 -6.54 -4.21
CA GLY A 65 -6.16 -7.38 -4.02
C GLY A 65 -7.35 -6.81 -4.77
N ILE A 66 -8.13 -7.67 -5.43
CA ILE A 66 -9.28 -7.31 -6.24
C ILE A 66 -10.47 -8.14 -5.80
N ALA A 67 -11.58 -7.48 -5.45
CA ALA A 67 -12.83 -8.16 -5.11
C ALA A 67 -13.96 -7.77 -6.06
N LEU A 68 -14.75 -8.76 -6.47
CA LEU A 68 -16.01 -8.56 -7.18
C LEU A 68 -17.15 -8.51 -6.16
N GLY A 69 -17.80 -7.35 -6.05
CA GLY A 69 -18.97 -7.16 -5.21
C GLY A 69 -20.22 -7.78 -5.82
N SER A 70 -21.17 -8.18 -4.96
CA SER A 70 -22.49 -8.67 -5.40
C SER A 70 -23.31 -7.61 -6.15
N ASN A 71 -22.93 -6.34 -6.04
CA ASN A 71 -23.52 -5.22 -6.78
C ASN A 71 -22.93 -5.05 -8.20
N GLY A 72 -22.01 -5.92 -8.62
CA GLY A 72 -21.36 -5.86 -9.93
C GLY A 72 -20.16 -4.91 -10.02
N ASN A 73 -19.80 -4.22 -8.92
CA ASN A 73 -18.63 -3.35 -8.89
C ASN A 73 -17.35 -4.12 -8.53
N ILE A 74 -16.23 -3.62 -9.04
CA ILE A 74 -14.90 -4.14 -8.73
C ILE A 74 -14.23 -3.20 -7.73
N TYR A 75 -13.71 -3.78 -6.65
CA TYR A 75 -13.01 -3.08 -5.59
C TYR A 75 -11.53 -3.47 -5.62
N VAL A 76 -10.66 -2.48 -5.57
CA VAL A 76 -9.20 -2.67 -5.70
C VAL A 76 -8.52 -2.09 -4.46
N TRP A 77 -7.77 -2.94 -3.77
CA TRP A 77 -6.85 -2.54 -2.72
C TRP A 77 -5.44 -2.67 -3.26
N ALA A 78 -4.69 -1.57 -3.22
CA ALA A 78 -3.31 -1.52 -3.66
C ALA A 78 -2.49 -0.69 -2.68
N ARG A 79 -1.18 -0.94 -2.63
CA ARG A 79 -0.26 -0.05 -1.91
C ARG A 79 -0.38 1.37 -2.47
N LYS A 80 -0.64 2.34 -1.61
CA LYS A 80 -0.54 3.76 -1.98
C LYS A 80 0.93 4.07 -2.27
N HIS A 81 1.25 4.38 -3.51
CA HIS A 81 2.59 4.88 -3.84
C HIS A 81 2.75 6.24 -3.16
N LYS A 82 3.80 6.40 -2.36
CA LYS A 82 4.18 7.71 -1.84
C LYS A 82 5.00 8.36 -2.95
N GLU A 83 4.48 9.44 -3.52
CA GLU A 83 5.22 10.25 -4.48
C GLU A 83 6.51 10.73 -3.82
N ASP A 84 7.65 10.31 -4.37
CA ASP A 84 8.96 10.78 -3.95
C ASP A 84 9.37 11.91 -4.89
N TRP A 85 9.47 13.12 -4.37
CA TRP A 85 9.85 14.28 -5.17
C TRP A 85 11.29 14.20 -5.68
N SER A 86 12.14 13.36 -5.07
CA SER A 86 13.47 13.07 -5.61
C SER A 86 13.44 12.32 -6.94
N ALA A 87 12.30 11.76 -7.36
CA ALA A 87 12.15 11.14 -8.67
C ALA A 87 12.18 12.16 -9.82
N PHE A 88 11.91 13.45 -9.54
CA PHE A 88 11.91 14.52 -10.54
C PHE A 88 13.29 15.19 -10.71
N ASP A 89 14.09 15.23 -9.64
CA ASP A 89 15.43 15.80 -9.65
C ASP A 89 16.36 14.93 -8.78
N PRO A 90 17.39 14.29 -9.36
CA PRO A 90 18.34 13.46 -8.63
C PRO A 90 19.10 14.19 -7.52
N THR A 91 19.20 15.51 -7.58
CA THR A 91 19.85 16.34 -6.56
C THR A 91 18.91 16.71 -5.42
N PHE A 92 17.60 16.56 -5.63
CA PHE A 92 16.59 16.87 -4.62
C PHE A 92 16.52 15.76 -3.58
N THR A 93 16.80 16.10 -2.33
CA THR A 93 16.65 15.19 -1.19
C THR A 93 15.49 15.65 -0.33
N THR A 94 14.52 14.75 -0.11
CA THR A 94 13.39 15.05 0.78
C THR A 94 13.88 15.07 2.24
N LEU A 95 13.79 16.22 2.90
CA LEU A 95 14.10 16.33 4.32
C LEU A 95 12.90 15.85 5.15
N VAL A 96 13.14 14.90 6.06
CA VAL A 96 12.13 14.47 7.05
C VAL A 96 12.09 15.43 8.24
N ASP A 97 13.26 15.94 8.64
CA ASP A 97 13.45 16.93 9.70
C ASP A 97 14.33 18.08 9.21
N ASN A 98 14.25 19.22 9.90
CA ASN A 98 15.09 20.37 9.61
C ASN A 98 16.57 20.01 9.80
N LYS A 99 17.36 20.14 8.74
CA LYS A 99 18.80 20.02 8.79
C LYS A 99 19.41 21.41 8.78
N GLU A 100 20.28 21.69 9.75
CA GLU A 100 21.05 22.92 9.74
C GLU A 100 21.99 22.94 8.54
N TYR A 101 22.00 24.08 7.86
CA TYR A 101 22.83 24.29 6.69
C TYR A 101 24.27 24.54 7.14
N VAL A 102 25.22 23.77 6.59
CA VAL A 102 26.66 23.99 6.81
C VAL A 102 27.25 24.38 5.46
N GLU A 103 27.46 25.68 5.29
CA GLU A 103 28.09 26.27 4.12
C GLU A 103 29.50 25.70 3.95
N LYS A 104 29.87 25.39 2.72
CA LYS A 104 31.28 25.12 2.44
C LYS A 104 32.01 26.45 2.28
N GLU A 105 33.23 26.53 2.81
CA GLU A 105 34.06 27.75 2.74
C GLU A 105 34.20 28.29 1.31
N ASP A 106 34.22 27.42 0.30
CA ASP A 106 34.40 27.77 -1.12
C ASP A 106 33.09 28.05 -1.87
N GLU A 107 31.94 27.99 -1.20
CA GLU A 107 30.62 28.07 -1.83
C GLU A 107 30.33 29.44 -2.47
N PHE A 108 30.78 30.51 -1.81
CA PHE A 108 30.58 31.90 -2.23
C PHE A 108 31.84 32.55 -2.80
N ASP A 109 32.91 31.79 -2.98
CA ASP A 109 34.14 32.29 -3.57
C ASP A 109 33.94 32.64 -5.06
N ALA A 110 34.56 33.74 -5.48
CA ALA A 110 34.58 34.10 -6.88
C ALA A 110 35.34 33.01 -7.67
N LYS A 111 34.64 32.33 -8.58
CA LYS A 111 35.29 31.34 -9.44
C LYS A 111 36.42 32.02 -10.24
N PRO A 112 37.62 31.41 -10.31
CA PRO A 112 38.66 31.92 -11.16
C PRO A 112 38.16 32.00 -12.61
N PRO A 113 38.59 33.01 -13.39
CA PRO A 113 38.18 33.12 -14.79
C PRO A 113 38.55 31.82 -15.52
N VAL A 114 37.56 31.23 -16.17
CA VAL A 114 37.74 30.02 -16.99
C VAL A 114 38.66 30.40 -18.15
N GLU A 115 39.89 29.90 -18.17
CA GLU A 115 40.77 30.03 -19.33
C GLU A 115 40.12 29.32 -20.53
N LYS A 116 40.06 30.04 -21.66
CA LYS A 116 39.49 29.59 -22.94
C LYS A 116 40.46 28.72 -23.71
#